data_AF-A0A7Z9FN36-F1
#
_entry.id   AF-A0A7Z9FN36-F1
#
_cell.length_a   1.000
_cell.length_b   1.000
_cell.length_c   1.000
_cell.angle_alpha   90.00
_cell.angle_beta   90.00
_cell.angle_gamma   90.00
#
_symmetry.space_group_name_H-M   'P 1'
#
loop_
_entity.id
_entity.type
_entity.pdbx_description
1 polymer ?
#
loop_
_entity_poly.entity_id
_entity_poly.type
_entity_poly.pdbx_seq_one_letter_code
_entity_poly.pdbx_strand_id
1 'polypeptide(L)'
;RRIEEYRKFIFESSTKEIAARLLNSRKVNFFFEAIFVRSAGVQFSTPWHQDEPFWSVEGFDTVSIWMPLVEVAKRSALAFVPGSHRWPNKFRQQDFGELNPDNQIDVDKVEFDDNWEAFPDIDSDRDKYKVVSWDMAAGDCAAFNGRTIHGGSGQLAPGKDLQVFNTQWLGDDVKVHFKTYGMDPDHSEKMKNSGMNSGDTVDGSVYPAFNIP
;
A
#
# COMPACT_ATOMS: atom_id res chain seq x y z
N ARG A 1 9.99 -5.10 -13.40
CA ARG A 1 10.47 -5.35 -14.80
C ARG A 1 11.65 -6.35 -14.92
N ARG A 2 11.99 -7.16 -13.90
CA ARG A 2 13.12 -8.13 -13.97
C ARG A 2 12.78 -9.56 -13.51
N ILE A 3 11.60 -9.79 -12.94
CA ILE A 3 11.17 -11.08 -12.40
C ILE A 3 9.96 -11.54 -13.22
N GLU A 4 10.10 -12.69 -13.88
CA GLU A 4 9.12 -13.19 -14.84
C GLU A 4 7.81 -13.60 -14.14
N GLU A 5 7.92 -14.16 -12.94
CA GLU A 5 6.80 -14.57 -12.11
C GLU A 5 5.91 -13.36 -11.76
N TYR A 6 6.51 -12.20 -11.46
CA TYR A 6 5.76 -10.99 -11.12
C TYR A 6 5.02 -10.49 -12.36
N ARG A 7 5.70 -10.51 -13.51
CA ARG A 7 5.09 -10.15 -14.79
C ARG A 7 3.91 -11.07 -15.12
N LYS A 8 4.08 -12.39 -15.02
CA LYS A 8 3.00 -13.35 -15.25
C LYS A 8 1.84 -13.11 -14.30
N PHE A 9 2.11 -12.89 -13.01
CA PHE A 9 1.05 -12.57 -12.05
C PHE A 9 0.28 -11.30 -12.44
N ILE A 10 0.96 -10.20 -12.73
CA ILE A 10 0.32 -8.91 -13.04
C ILE A 10 -0.48 -8.96 -14.36
N PHE A 11 0.06 -9.60 -15.41
CA PHE A 11 -0.53 -9.56 -16.76
C PHE A 11 -1.47 -10.74 -17.04
N GLU A 12 -1.17 -11.93 -16.54
CA GLU A 12 -1.85 -13.18 -16.93
C GLU A 12 -2.81 -13.69 -15.86
N SER A 13 -2.70 -13.27 -14.59
CA SER A 13 -3.66 -13.64 -13.55
C SER A 13 -4.96 -12.83 -13.63
N SER A 14 -5.94 -13.23 -12.81
CA SER A 14 -7.22 -12.53 -12.62
C SER A 14 -7.12 -11.26 -11.76
N THR A 15 -5.93 -10.88 -11.28
CA THR A 15 -5.77 -9.77 -10.31
C THR A 15 -6.22 -8.43 -10.87
N LYS A 16 -5.91 -8.16 -12.15
CA LYS A 16 -6.37 -6.94 -12.85
C LYS A 16 -7.90 -6.88 -12.96
N GLU A 17 -8.56 -8.01 -13.22
CA GLU A 17 -10.03 -8.11 -13.26
C GLU A 17 -10.64 -7.95 -11.86
N ILE A 18 -9.98 -8.47 -10.81
CA ILE A 18 -10.39 -8.27 -9.41
C ILE A 18 -10.29 -6.78 -9.05
N ALA A 19 -9.16 -6.14 -9.33
CA ALA A 19 -8.95 -4.72 -9.08
C ALA A 19 -10.00 -3.87 -9.79
N ALA A 20 -10.25 -4.12 -11.09
CA ALA A 20 -11.26 -3.41 -11.87
C ALA A 20 -12.67 -3.56 -11.31
N ARG A 21 -13.05 -4.76 -10.85
CA ARG A 21 -14.35 -5.00 -10.21
C ARG A 21 -14.49 -4.30 -8.87
N LEU A 22 -13.44 -4.32 -8.04
CA LEU A 22 -13.43 -3.63 -6.74
C LEU A 22 -13.53 -2.11 -6.90
N LEU A 23 -12.89 -1.57 -7.93
CA LEU A 23 -12.93 -0.15 -8.29
C LEU A 23 -14.17 0.24 -9.12
N ASN A 24 -14.96 -0.74 -9.57
CA ASN A 24 -16.05 -0.54 -10.51
C ASN A 24 -15.62 0.26 -11.77
N SER A 25 -14.42 -0.01 -12.28
CA SER A 25 -13.86 0.64 -13.47
C SER A 25 -13.68 -0.35 -14.62
N ARG A 26 -13.73 0.16 -15.85
CA ARG A 26 -13.40 -0.58 -17.08
C ARG A 26 -11.93 -0.46 -17.45
N LYS A 27 -11.15 0.37 -16.77
CA LYS A 27 -9.73 0.54 -17.00
C LYS A 27 -9.02 0.64 -15.66
N VAL A 28 -8.01 -0.21 -15.46
CA VAL A 28 -7.10 -0.07 -14.32
C VAL A 28 -5.67 0.09 -14.79
N ASN A 29 -4.90 0.88 -14.05
CA ASN A 29 -3.47 0.98 -14.19
C ASN A 29 -2.79 0.21 -13.05
N PHE A 30 -1.83 -0.64 -13.41
CA PHE A 30 -0.92 -1.23 -12.43
C PHE A 30 0.14 -0.20 -12.05
N PHE A 31 0.12 0.26 -10.79
CA PHE A 31 1.01 1.31 -10.32
C PHE A 31 2.37 0.76 -9.95
N PHE A 32 2.43 -0.11 -8.95
CA PHE A 32 3.64 -0.83 -8.57
C PHE A 32 3.33 -2.08 -7.75
N GLU A 33 4.37 -2.86 -7.54
CA GLU A 33 4.43 -3.97 -6.59
C GLU A 33 5.40 -3.64 -5.44
N ALA A 34 5.12 -4.18 -4.26
CA ALA A 34 6.04 -4.18 -3.13
C ALA A 34 6.12 -5.58 -2.51
N ILE A 35 7.32 -5.95 -2.06
CA ILE A 35 7.58 -7.20 -1.35
C ILE A 35 7.91 -6.88 0.09
N PHE A 36 7.14 -7.43 1.03
CA PHE A 36 7.45 -7.32 2.45
C PHE A 36 7.96 -8.64 2.97
N VAL A 37 9.19 -8.64 3.49
CA VAL A 37 9.82 -9.80 4.12
C VAL A 37 10.16 -9.44 5.56
N ARG A 38 9.74 -10.28 6.50
CA ARG A 38 10.19 -10.23 7.89
C ARG A 38 10.65 -11.62 8.31
N SER A 39 11.89 -11.73 8.77
CA SER A 39 12.46 -12.99 9.25
C SER A 39 12.06 -13.28 10.70
N ALA A 40 12.11 -14.56 11.08
CA ALA A 40 11.88 -15.01 12.44
C ALA A 40 12.70 -14.20 13.45
N GLY A 41 12.04 -13.76 14.53
CA GLY A 41 12.64 -12.94 15.58
C GLY A 41 12.36 -11.44 15.43
N VAL A 42 11.85 -10.97 14.28
CA VAL A 42 11.32 -9.60 14.15
C VAL A 42 10.06 -9.45 15.02
N GLN A 43 10.01 -8.41 15.85
CA GLN A 43 8.93 -8.18 16.83
C GLN A 43 8.22 -6.83 16.71
N PHE A 44 8.68 -5.92 15.84
CA PHE A 44 8.00 -4.64 15.66
C PHE A 44 6.84 -4.77 14.67
N SER A 45 5.69 -4.18 14.99
CA SER A 45 4.56 -4.07 14.07
C SER A 45 4.76 -2.94 13.07
N THR A 46 4.23 -3.10 11.87
CA THR A 46 3.97 -2.00 10.95
C THR A 46 3.05 -0.99 11.63
N PRO A 47 3.45 0.28 11.76
CA PRO A 47 2.61 1.33 12.33
C PRO A 47 1.29 1.52 11.58
N TRP A 48 0.33 2.16 12.25
CA TRP A 48 -0.90 2.57 11.60
C TRP A 48 -0.63 3.71 10.61
N HIS A 49 -1.10 3.54 9.38
CA HIS A 49 -0.88 4.49 8.30
C HIS A 49 -1.94 4.36 7.20
N GLN A 50 -1.85 5.23 6.21
CA GLN A 50 -2.54 5.19 4.93
C GLN A 50 -1.48 5.18 3.82
N ASP A 51 -1.69 4.40 2.76
CA ASP A 51 -0.73 4.28 1.66
C ASP A 51 -0.73 5.51 0.74
N GLU A 52 -1.92 5.98 0.34
CA GLU A 52 -2.06 7.01 -0.71
C GLU A 52 -1.33 8.33 -0.42
N PRO A 53 -1.24 8.80 0.84
CA PRO A 53 -0.40 9.93 1.18
C PRO A 53 1.09 9.78 0.81
N PHE A 54 1.60 8.56 0.64
CA PHE A 54 2.97 8.31 0.22
C PHE A 54 3.16 8.33 -1.30
N TRP A 55 2.10 8.38 -2.09
CA TRP A 55 2.22 8.15 -3.53
C TRP A 55 2.39 9.44 -4.33
N SER A 56 3.05 9.37 -5.49
CA SER A 56 3.13 10.47 -6.45
C SER A 56 1.86 10.61 -7.32
N VAL A 57 0.73 10.07 -6.83
CA VAL A 57 -0.61 10.16 -7.40
C VAL A 57 -1.60 10.48 -6.29
N GLU A 58 -2.72 11.10 -6.64
CA GLU A 58 -3.82 11.41 -5.72
C GLU A 58 -5.14 11.02 -6.36
N GLY A 59 -6.02 10.40 -5.58
CA GLY A 59 -7.34 9.95 -6.02
C GLY A 59 -7.94 8.94 -5.07
N PHE A 60 -9.24 8.73 -5.15
CA PHE A 60 -9.94 7.79 -4.31
C PHE A 60 -9.95 6.38 -4.90
N ASP A 61 -10.00 6.22 -6.23
CA ASP A 61 -10.09 4.92 -6.91
C ASP A 61 -8.74 4.20 -6.88
N THR A 62 -8.38 3.71 -5.70
CA THR A 62 -7.15 2.99 -5.44
C THR A 62 -7.46 1.67 -4.76
N VAL A 63 -6.72 0.61 -5.10
CA VAL A 63 -6.77 -0.65 -4.38
C VAL A 63 -5.38 -1.25 -4.23
N SER A 64 -4.99 -1.46 -2.98
CA SER A 64 -3.86 -2.29 -2.57
C SER A 64 -4.38 -3.72 -2.37
N ILE A 65 -3.70 -4.71 -2.97
CA ILE A 65 -3.99 -6.13 -2.78
C ILE A 65 -2.78 -6.76 -2.10
N TRP A 66 -2.93 -7.03 -0.81
CA TRP A 66 -1.93 -7.65 0.06
C TRP A 66 -2.17 -9.16 0.10
N MET A 67 -1.18 -9.93 -0.35
CA MET A 67 -1.25 -11.39 -0.46
C MET A 67 -0.06 -12.03 0.24
N PRO A 68 -0.23 -12.71 1.38
CA PRO A 68 0.86 -13.42 2.01
C PRO A 68 1.19 -14.67 1.19
N LEU A 69 2.48 -14.95 1.03
CA LEU A 69 3.01 -16.13 0.36
C LEU A 69 3.23 -17.30 1.34
N VAL A 70 2.87 -17.09 2.60
CA VAL A 70 2.98 -18.03 3.72
C VAL A 70 1.71 -17.95 4.57
N GLU A 71 1.48 -18.92 5.45
CA GLU A 71 0.41 -18.82 6.45
C GLU A 71 0.74 -17.72 7.47
N VAL A 72 -0.24 -16.87 7.77
CA VAL A 72 -0.11 -15.74 8.68
C VAL A 72 -1.21 -15.80 9.72
N ALA A 73 -0.83 -15.93 10.99
CA ALA A 73 -1.77 -15.82 12.09
C ALA A 73 -2.31 -14.40 12.21
N LYS A 74 -3.55 -14.25 12.69
CA LYS A 74 -4.25 -12.97 12.85
C LYS A 74 -3.46 -11.89 13.59
N ARG A 75 -2.64 -12.29 14.56
CA ARG A 75 -1.77 -11.39 15.34
C ARG A 75 -0.61 -10.79 14.54
N SER A 76 -0.23 -11.45 13.45
CA SER A 76 0.89 -11.11 12.59
C SER A 76 0.43 -10.54 11.24
N ALA A 77 -0.86 -10.65 10.93
CA ALA A 77 -1.49 -10.12 9.72
C ALA A 77 -1.75 -8.61 9.82
N LEU A 78 -2.07 -7.99 8.68
CA LEU A 78 -2.60 -6.63 8.66
C LEU A 78 -3.94 -6.55 9.42
N ALA A 79 -4.10 -5.44 10.10
CA ALA A 79 -5.35 -5.01 10.72
C ALA A 79 -5.83 -3.70 10.09
N PHE A 80 -7.14 -3.50 10.05
CA PHE A 80 -7.79 -2.42 9.33
C PHE A 80 -8.82 -1.72 10.21
N VAL A 81 -9.00 -0.42 10.01
CA VAL A 81 -10.11 0.37 10.56
C VAL A 81 -11.20 0.51 9.49
N PRO A 82 -12.32 -0.23 9.57
CA PRO A 82 -13.35 -0.20 8.55
C PRO A 82 -13.94 1.20 8.34
N GLY A 83 -14.07 1.63 7.09
CA GLY A 83 -14.66 2.93 6.73
C GLY A 83 -13.73 4.14 6.86
N SER A 84 -12.52 3.98 7.41
CA SER A 84 -11.55 5.07 7.60
C SER A 84 -11.10 5.77 6.31
N HIS A 85 -11.13 5.08 5.17
CA HIS A 85 -10.88 5.66 3.84
C HIS A 85 -11.81 6.83 3.47
N ARG A 86 -12.94 7.00 4.18
CA ARG A 86 -13.90 8.09 3.96
C ARG A 86 -13.80 9.20 5.00
N TRP A 87 -12.86 9.08 5.95
CA TRP A 87 -12.65 10.14 6.92
C TRP A 87 -12.10 11.38 6.20
N PRO A 88 -12.59 12.59 6.51
CA PRO A 88 -12.17 13.81 5.83
C PRO A 88 -10.78 14.31 6.28
N ASN A 89 -10.25 13.76 7.36
CA ASN A 89 -9.01 14.15 7.99
C ASN A 89 -7.80 13.82 7.10
N LYS A 90 -6.77 14.66 7.18
CA LYS A 90 -5.44 14.38 6.64
C LYS A 90 -4.52 14.10 7.82
N PHE A 91 -4.08 12.85 7.96
CA PHE A 91 -3.19 12.44 9.03
C PHE A 91 -1.75 12.45 8.56
N ARG A 92 -0.88 13.06 9.35
CA ARG A 92 0.58 12.96 9.21
C ARG A 92 0.96 11.50 9.33
N GLN A 93 1.60 10.96 8.31
CA GLN A 93 2.06 9.57 8.32
C GLN A 93 3.42 9.47 9.01
N GLN A 94 3.77 8.26 9.42
CA GLN A 94 5.08 8.00 10.01
C GLN A 94 6.15 7.86 8.92
N ASP A 95 7.34 8.37 9.20
CA ASP A 95 8.52 8.05 8.39
C ASP A 95 8.93 6.60 8.65
N PHE A 96 8.73 5.73 7.66
CA PHE A 96 9.15 4.33 7.77
C PHE A 96 10.66 4.19 7.87
N GLY A 97 11.44 5.18 7.42
CA GLY A 97 12.89 5.21 7.58
C GLY A 97 13.36 5.32 9.03
N GLU A 98 12.51 5.82 9.94
CA GLU A 98 12.78 5.81 11.38
C GLU A 98 12.67 4.40 11.98
N LEU A 99 11.94 3.49 11.34
CA LEU A 99 11.89 2.08 11.70
C LEU A 99 13.15 1.36 11.20
N ASN A 100 14.31 1.80 11.69
CA ASN A 100 15.62 1.28 11.33
C ASN A 100 16.29 0.59 12.53
N PRO A 101 15.76 -0.57 13.00
CA PRO A 101 16.26 -1.25 14.19
C PRO A 101 17.73 -1.69 14.05
N ASP A 102 18.18 -1.89 12.81
CA ASP A 102 19.52 -2.36 12.48
C ASP A 102 20.51 -1.22 12.17
N ASN A 103 20.08 0.04 12.31
CA ASN A 103 20.87 1.24 12.00
C ASN A 103 21.54 1.19 10.61
N GLN A 104 20.81 0.71 9.60
CA GLN A 104 21.27 0.72 8.22
C GLN A 104 21.58 2.15 7.77
N ILE A 105 22.60 2.27 6.92
CA ILE A 105 22.99 3.52 6.26
C ILE A 105 22.15 3.63 4.98
N ASP A 106 21.76 4.85 4.61
CA ASP A 106 20.97 5.14 3.39
C ASP A 106 19.55 4.55 3.37
N VAL A 107 18.83 4.69 4.49
CA VAL A 107 17.38 4.40 4.54
C VAL A 107 16.61 5.61 4.01
N ASP A 108 15.66 5.37 3.11
CA ASP A 108 14.76 6.40 2.60
C ASP A 108 13.98 7.04 3.75
N LYS A 109 13.91 8.37 3.73
CA LYS A 109 13.20 9.16 4.74
C LYS A 109 12.17 10.04 4.08
N VAL A 110 11.02 10.15 4.71
CA VAL A 110 9.95 11.02 4.26
C VAL A 110 9.48 11.95 5.36
N GLU A 111 9.49 13.25 5.06
CA GLU A 111 8.83 14.26 5.89
C GLU A 111 7.42 14.50 5.33
N PHE A 112 6.46 14.77 6.21
CA PHE A 112 5.09 15.11 5.85
C PHE A 112 4.75 16.54 6.27
N ASP A 113 3.76 17.13 5.61
CA ASP A 113 3.31 18.50 5.89
C ASP A 113 2.89 18.68 7.36
N ASP A 114 3.46 19.70 8.01
CA ASP A 114 3.21 19.99 9.42
C ASP A 114 1.75 20.37 9.73
N ASN A 115 0.99 20.80 8.72
CA ASN A 115 -0.41 21.17 8.87
C ASN A 115 -1.36 19.96 8.99
N TRP A 116 -0.86 18.74 8.79
CA TRP A 116 -1.66 17.53 8.90
C TRP A 116 -1.83 17.10 10.36
N GLU A 117 -2.99 16.53 10.67
CA GLU A 117 -3.36 16.09 12.01
C GLU A 117 -2.46 14.92 12.45
N ALA A 118 -2.19 14.81 13.74
CA ALA A 118 -1.51 13.63 14.27
C ALA A 118 -2.35 12.37 14.02
N PHE A 119 -1.68 11.27 13.71
CA PHE A 119 -2.37 9.99 13.51
C PHE A 119 -3.06 9.56 14.82
N PRO A 120 -4.33 9.11 14.79
CA PRO A 120 -5.02 8.67 15.98
C PRO A 120 -4.34 7.44 16.61
N ASP A 121 -4.30 7.38 17.94
CA ASP A 121 -3.84 6.20 18.65
C ASP A 121 -4.91 5.09 18.55
N ILE A 122 -4.80 4.25 17.52
CA ILE A 122 -5.72 3.16 17.25
C ILE A 122 -5.59 2.03 18.30
N ASP A 123 -4.38 1.77 18.79
CA ASP A 123 -4.15 0.67 19.74
C ASP A 123 -4.62 0.99 21.16
N SER A 124 -4.74 2.28 21.52
CA SER A 124 -5.35 2.69 22.80
C SER A 124 -6.78 2.19 23.00
N ASP A 125 -7.54 2.00 21.91
CA ASP A 125 -8.93 1.54 21.96
C ASP A 125 -9.38 0.91 20.62
N ARG A 126 -8.91 -0.32 20.36
CA ARG A 126 -9.19 -1.04 19.10
C ARG A 126 -10.68 -1.33 18.89
N ASP A 127 -11.45 -1.47 19.97
CA ASP A 127 -12.88 -1.74 19.91
C ASP A 127 -13.67 -0.51 19.45
N LYS A 128 -13.30 0.69 19.93
CA LYS A 128 -13.85 1.96 19.45
C LYS A 128 -13.67 2.14 17.94
N TYR A 129 -12.52 1.76 17.39
CA TYR A 129 -12.24 1.83 15.96
C TYR A 129 -12.74 0.61 15.17
N LYS A 130 -13.31 -0.39 15.85
CA LYS A 130 -13.81 -1.64 15.25
C LYS A 130 -12.74 -2.33 14.40
N VAL A 131 -11.52 -2.40 14.92
CA VAL A 131 -10.39 -2.96 14.20
C VAL A 131 -10.67 -4.42 13.79
N VAL A 132 -10.45 -4.74 12.52
CA VAL A 132 -10.61 -6.09 11.97
C VAL A 132 -9.28 -6.65 11.46
N SER A 133 -9.10 -7.96 11.64
CA SER A 133 -8.01 -8.75 11.05
C SER A 133 -8.38 -10.24 11.08
N TRP A 134 -7.67 -11.05 10.29
CA TRP A 134 -7.97 -12.46 10.07
C TRP A 134 -6.70 -13.31 10.07
N ASP A 135 -6.84 -14.59 10.41
CA ASP A 135 -5.86 -15.60 10.01
C ASP A 135 -5.93 -15.74 8.48
N MET A 136 -4.77 -15.88 7.84
CA MET A 136 -4.66 -15.94 6.39
C MET A 136 -3.81 -17.13 5.98
N ALA A 137 -4.32 -17.95 5.06
CA ALA A 137 -3.53 -18.96 4.37
C ALA A 137 -2.62 -18.30 3.31
N ALA A 138 -1.60 -19.02 2.87
CA ALA A 138 -0.80 -18.59 1.74
C ALA A 138 -1.68 -18.45 0.48
N GLY A 139 -1.63 -17.29 -0.16
CA GLY A 139 -2.44 -16.95 -1.33
C GLY A 139 -3.81 -16.31 -1.03
N ASP A 140 -4.22 -16.22 0.24
CA ASP A 140 -5.37 -15.38 0.60
C ASP A 140 -5.08 -13.91 0.26
N CYS A 141 -6.12 -13.09 0.09
CA CYS A 141 -5.94 -11.69 -0.30
C CYS A 141 -6.74 -10.77 0.61
N ALA A 142 -6.09 -9.71 1.10
CA ALA A 142 -6.75 -8.54 1.67
C ALA A 142 -6.67 -7.40 0.65
N ALA A 143 -7.81 -6.97 0.12
CA ALA A 143 -7.90 -5.85 -0.79
C ALA A 143 -8.51 -4.64 -0.06
N PHE A 144 -7.84 -3.49 -0.15
CA PHE A 144 -8.25 -2.28 0.58
C PHE A 144 -7.89 -1.02 -0.19
N ASN A 145 -8.64 0.05 0.08
CA ASN A 145 -8.38 1.35 -0.50
C ASN A 145 -7.13 1.98 0.11
N GLY A 146 -6.33 2.72 -0.67
CA GLY A 146 -5.08 3.35 -0.20
C GLY A 146 -5.26 4.36 0.94
N ARG A 147 -6.49 4.86 1.18
CA ARG A 147 -6.82 5.71 2.34
C ARG A 147 -7.35 4.95 3.54
N THR A 148 -7.47 3.62 3.46
CA THR A 148 -7.89 2.82 4.62
C THR A 148 -6.76 2.81 5.63
N ILE A 149 -7.05 3.25 6.86
CA ILE A 149 -6.13 3.14 7.98
C ILE A 149 -5.89 1.66 8.26
N HIS A 150 -4.63 1.27 8.19
CA HIS A 150 -4.19 -0.11 8.39
C HIS A 150 -2.80 -0.17 9.03
N GLY A 151 -2.47 -1.31 9.63
CA GLY A 151 -1.22 -1.50 10.38
C GLY A 151 -1.17 -2.87 11.07
N GLY A 152 -0.33 -3.00 12.09
CA GLY A 152 -0.29 -4.16 13.00
C GLY A 152 0.45 -5.41 12.48
N SER A 153 0.73 -5.50 11.18
CA SER A 153 1.46 -6.65 10.61
C SER A 153 2.89 -6.76 11.16
N GLY A 154 3.41 -7.98 11.30
CA GLY A 154 4.82 -8.21 11.62
C GLY A 154 5.16 -8.54 13.07
N GLN A 155 4.19 -8.61 13.99
CA GLN A 155 4.41 -9.27 15.28
C GLN A 155 4.43 -10.79 15.10
N LEU A 156 5.58 -11.32 14.66
CA LEU A 156 5.69 -12.71 14.25
C LEU A 156 5.69 -13.66 15.46
N ALA A 157 5.03 -14.80 15.28
CA ALA A 157 5.18 -15.94 16.18
C ALA A 157 6.63 -16.45 16.18
N PRO A 158 7.10 -17.06 17.28
CA PRO A 158 8.42 -17.71 17.30
C PRO A 158 8.58 -18.69 16.14
N GLY A 159 9.70 -18.58 15.39
CA GLY A 159 10.02 -19.46 14.28
C GLY A 159 9.17 -19.28 13.01
N LYS A 160 8.43 -18.17 12.89
CA LYS A 160 7.67 -17.83 11.68
C LYS A 160 8.33 -16.68 10.95
N ASP A 161 8.26 -16.75 9.62
CA ASP A 161 8.59 -15.65 8.71
C ASP A 161 7.29 -15.04 8.16
N LEU A 162 7.39 -13.84 7.60
CA LEU A 162 6.36 -13.22 6.79
C LEU A 162 6.93 -12.87 5.42
N GLN A 163 6.23 -13.28 4.37
CA GLN A 163 6.53 -12.93 2.99
C GLN A 163 5.22 -12.52 2.33
N VAL A 164 5.20 -11.33 1.74
CA VAL A 164 3.98 -10.75 1.16
C VAL A 164 4.30 -10.22 -0.23
N PHE A 165 3.44 -10.56 -1.17
CA PHE A 165 3.35 -9.89 -2.47
C PHE A 165 2.21 -8.86 -2.41
N ASN A 166 2.55 -7.58 -2.53
CA ASN A 166 1.58 -6.49 -2.48
C ASN A 166 1.52 -5.79 -3.85
N THR A 167 0.33 -5.49 -4.34
CA THR A 167 0.14 -4.79 -5.63
C THR A 167 -0.78 -3.60 -5.50
N GLN A 168 -0.44 -2.50 -6.18
CA GLN A 168 -1.18 -1.25 -6.17
C GLN A 168 -1.82 -1.01 -7.53
N TRP A 169 -3.12 -0.73 -7.52
CA TRP A 169 -3.91 -0.49 -8.73
C TRP A 169 -4.66 0.82 -8.63
N LEU A 170 -4.74 1.54 -9.75
CA LEU A 170 -5.37 2.85 -9.87
C LEU A 170 -6.53 2.78 -10.85
N GLY A 171 -7.62 3.46 -10.51
CA GLY A 171 -8.83 3.60 -11.32
C GLY A 171 -8.95 4.99 -11.95
N ASP A 172 -10.19 5.45 -12.12
CA ASP A 172 -10.52 6.49 -13.08
C ASP A 172 -10.22 7.91 -12.56
N ASP A 173 -10.42 8.14 -11.26
CA ASP A 173 -10.26 9.47 -10.66
C ASP A 173 -8.80 9.85 -10.32
N VAL A 174 -7.90 8.87 -10.36
CA VAL A 174 -6.51 9.05 -9.92
C VAL A 174 -5.72 9.90 -10.91
N LYS A 175 -5.08 10.96 -10.39
CA LYS A 175 -4.22 11.88 -11.13
C LYS A 175 -2.79 11.84 -10.61
N VAL A 176 -1.85 12.16 -11.48
CA VAL A 176 -0.46 12.43 -11.08
C VAL A 176 -0.44 13.61 -10.11
N HIS A 177 0.29 13.47 -9.01
CA HIS A 177 0.41 14.51 -8.00
C HIS A 177 1.81 14.50 -7.38
N PHE A 178 2.71 15.29 -7.96
CA PHE A 178 4.06 15.47 -7.44
C PHE A 178 4.02 16.37 -6.19
N LYS A 179 4.53 15.84 -5.07
CA LYS A 179 4.62 16.54 -3.78
C LYS A 179 6.08 16.94 -3.51
N THR A 180 6.27 17.81 -2.54
CA THR A 180 7.60 18.09 -1.97
C THR A 180 7.87 17.30 -0.69
N TYR A 181 6.97 16.37 -0.34
CA TYR A 181 6.92 15.66 0.92
C TYR A 181 6.34 14.25 0.69
N GLY A 182 6.62 13.33 1.62
CA GLY A 182 5.90 12.07 1.78
C GLY A 182 6.11 10.99 0.72
N MET A 183 6.79 11.24 -0.41
CA MET A 183 6.77 10.30 -1.53
C MET A 183 7.71 9.11 -1.35
N ASP A 184 7.15 7.91 -1.15
CA ASP A 184 7.88 6.64 -1.05
C ASP A 184 7.03 5.44 -1.54
N PRO A 185 7.41 4.78 -2.65
CA PRO A 185 8.53 5.11 -3.53
C PRO A 185 8.25 6.40 -4.34
N ASP A 186 9.26 7.25 -4.51
CA ASP A 186 9.13 8.43 -5.37
C ASP A 186 9.19 8.05 -6.85
N HIS A 187 8.04 7.99 -7.51
CA HIS A 187 7.93 7.76 -8.95
C HIS A 187 7.98 9.05 -9.79
N SER A 188 8.22 10.22 -9.19
CA SER A 188 8.19 11.51 -9.89
C SER A 188 9.18 11.59 -11.04
N GLU A 189 10.41 11.11 -10.86
CA GLU A 189 11.40 11.12 -11.95
C GLU A 189 10.95 10.26 -13.14
N LYS A 190 10.49 9.04 -12.89
CA LYS A 190 10.00 8.12 -13.92
C LYS A 190 8.82 8.74 -14.69
N MET A 191 7.89 9.36 -13.99
CA MET A 191 6.73 10.05 -14.59
C MET A 191 7.17 11.27 -15.42
N LYS A 192 8.01 12.15 -14.87
CA LYS A 192 8.51 13.35 -15.59
C LYS A 192 9.28 12.98 -16.85
N ASN A 193 10.11 11.93 -16.79
CA ASN A 193 10.87 11.44 -17.95
C ASN A 193 9.98 10.92 -19.09
N SER A 194 8.73 10.57 -18.80
CA SER A 194 7.73 10.19 -19.81
C SER A 194 6.87 11.36 -20.31
N GLY A 195 7.05 12.56 -19.76
CA GLY A 195 6.28 13.75 -20.09
C GLY A 195 5.02 14.00 -19.25
N MET A 196 4.80 13.22 -18.17
CA MET A 196 3.67 13.44 -17.25
C MET A 196 3.90 14.64 -16.32
N ASN A 197 2.83 15.37 -16.02
CA ASN A 197 2.76 16.51 -15.13
C ASN A 197 1.70 16.29 -14.03
N SER A 198 1.81 17.02 -12.91
CA SER A 198 0.75 17.02 -11.90
C SER A 198 -0.60 17.42 -12.51
N GLY A 199 -1.65 16.66 -12.20
CA GLY A 199 -2.99 16.81 -12.77
C GLY A 199 -3.27 15.89 -13.95
N ASP A 200 -2.25 15.28 -14.56
CA ASP A 200 -2.44 14.35 -15.68
C ASP A 200 -3.11 13.05 -15.21
N THR A 201 -3.91 12.45 -16.09
CA THR A 201 -4.44 11.10 -15.88
C THR A 201 -3.32 10.08 -16.00
N VAL A 202 -3.30 9.09 -15.11
CA VAL A 202 -2.35 7.98 -15.24
C VAL A 202 -2.72 7.11 -16.45
N ASP A 203 -1.80 6.99 -17.39
CA ASP A 203 -2.01 6.27 -18.65
C ASP A 203 -0.99 5.14 -18.88
N GLY A 204 -1.11 4.49 -20.04
CA GLY A 204 -0.31 3.34 -20.44
C GLY A 204 1.15 3.64 -20.79
N SER A 205 1.58 4.92 -20.81
CA SER A 205 2.93 5.29 -21.21
C SER A 205 3.98 4.90 -20.16
N VAL A 206 3.59 4.94 -18.87
CA VAL A 206 4.47 4.65 -17.72
C VAL A 206 4.06 3.40 -16.95
N TYR A 207 2.74 3.22 -16.82
CA TYR A 207 2.12 2.21 -15.98
C TYR A 207 1.24 1.31 -16.85
N PRO A 208 1.42 -0.02 -16.82
CA PRO A 208 0.59 -0.92 -17.61
C PRO A 208 -0.90 -0.62 -17.41
N ALA A 209 -1.61 -0.40 -18.51
CA ALA A 209 -3.04 -0.13 -18.52
C ALA A 209 -3.79 -1.36 -19.04
N PHE A 210 -4.86 -1.74 -18.34
CA PHE A 210 -5.68 -2.89 -18.69
C PHE A 210 -7.12 -2.43 -18.87
N ASN A 211 -7.64 -2.61 -20.08
CA ASN A 211 -9.06 -2.41 -20.37
C ASN A 211 -9.78 -3.74 -20.09
N ILE A 212 -10.73 -3.71 -19.17
CA ILE A 212 -11.52 -4.87 -18.78
C ILE A 212 -12.89 -4.75 -19.48
N PRO A 213 -13.31 -5.79 -20.23
CA PRO A 213 -14.56 -5.78 -21.00
C PRO A 213 -15.82 -5.69 -20.14
#